data_AF-A0A9P4N6A1-F1
#
_entry.id   AF-A0A9P4N6A1-F1
#
_cell.length_a   1.000
_cell.length_b   1.000
_cell.length_c   1.000
_cell.angle_alpha   90.00
_cell.angle_beta   90.00
_cell.angle_gamma   90.00
#
_symmetry.space_group_name_H-M   'P 1'
#
loop_
_entity.id
_entity.type
_entity.pdbx_description
1 polymer ?
#
loop_
_entity_poly.entity_id
_entity_poly.type
_entity_poly.pdbx_seq_one_letter_code
_entity_poly.pdbx_strand_id
1 'polypeptide(L)'
;MSDYIVKPQITFHGTRRDSMASIVQFGFLKLGGAHPITGAIIATANGRSYGKGIYSSPEAWFCIYYSDRGERHAPSELPGIKIIICATIMGRAALIDLQDSQGVRDNIRPIAGADNHADESRLQYVVFDSAAILPCIALHLNLAKTSEAEIDTHIIQLKRDSKQKKKKDGFAFFAPRDKQRLKEERIAKARKFFAYGFGPIGGRNIVIEDIAEVDDDEEDYGDYQVNRIMAESHSAKPRYQEWEEGA
;
A
#
# COMPACT_ATOMS: atom_id res chain seq x y z
N MET A 1 24.72 2.41 -4.91
CA MET A 1 24.43 2.25 -3.45
C MET A 1 23.47 3.33 -2.93
N SER A 2 23.20 4.38 -3.70
CA SER A 2 22.22 5.46 -3.45
C SER A 2 20.76 5.06 -3.67
N ASP A 3 20.49 4.13 -4.58
CA ASP A 3 19.15 3.95 -5.18
C ASP A 3 18.10 3.42 -4.19
N TYR A 4 18.53 2.81 -3.08
CA TYR A 4 17.62 2.30 -2.04
C TYR A 4 17.12 3.40 -1.09
N ILE A 5 17.91 4.46 -0.85
CA ILE A 5 17.58 5.53 0.12
C ILE A 5 16.39 6.36 -0.39
N VAL A 6 16.31 6.56 -1.70
CA VAL A 6 15.27 7.37 -2.35
C VAL A 6 14.14 6.53 -2.94
N LYS A 7 14.19 5.20 -2.80
CA LYS A 7 13.15 4.31 -3.35
C LYS A 7 11.85 4.50 -2.57
N PRO A 8 10.75 4.90 -3.23
CA PRO A 8 9.44 4.94 -2.59
C PRO A 8 8.99 3.53 -2.18
N GLN A 9 8.38 3.45 -1.00
CA GLN A 9 7.75 2.25 -0.46
C GLN A 9 6.24 2.47 -0.44
N ILE A 10 5.49 1.43 -0.81
CA ILE A 10 4.04 1.44 -0.62
C ILE A 10 3.78 1.33 0.87
N THR A 11 3.04 2.29 1.40
CA THR A 11 2.61 2.31 2.80
C THR A 11 1.15 2.71 2.88
N PHE A 12 0.55 2.49 4.04
CA PHE A 12 -0.82 2.77 4.34
C PHE A 12 -0.88 3.80 5.46
N HIS A 13 -1.87 4.67 5.42
CA HIS A 13 -2.16 5.63 6.47
C HIS A 13 -3.64 5.50 6.87
N GLY A 14 -3.86 5.15 8.13
CA GLY A 14 -5.18 5.15 8.75
C GLY A 14 -5.45 6.51 9.38
N THR A 15 -6.64 7.05 9.15
CA THR A 15 -6.99 8.37 9.67
C THR A 15 -8.49 8.49 9.94
N ARG A 16 -8.85 9.59 10.58
CA ARG A 16 -10.25 9.94 10.80
C ARG A 16 -10.89 10.44 9.50
N ARG A 17 -12.18 10.20 9.37
CA ARG A 17 -12.95 10.51 8.14
C ARG A 17 -12.95 12.01 7.82
N ASP A 18 -12.99 12.86 8.85
CA ASP A 18 -12.93 14.32 8.74
C ASP A 18 -11.58 14.83 8.21
N SER A 19 -10.48 14.15 8.52
CA SER A 19 -9.15 14.48 8.00
C SER A 19 -8.95 14.12 6.53
N MET A 20 -9.75 13.19 5.98
CA MET A 20 -9.51 12.60 4.66
C MET A 20 -9.57 13.65 3.54
N ALA A 21 -10.61 14.49 3.55
CA ALA A 21 -10.76 15.54 2.53
C ALA A 21 -9.58 16.52 2.55
N SER A 22 -9.14 16.92 3.76
CA SER A 22 -7.98 17.78 3.92
C SER A 22 -6.69 17.13 3.39
N ILE A 23 -6.46 15.85 3.69
CA ILE A 23 -5.25 15.15 3.24
C ILE A 23 -5.24 14.98 1.72
N VAL A 24 -6.39 14.65 1.12
CA VAL A 24 -6.51 14.55 -0.35
C VAL A 24 -6.28 15.90 -1.02
N GLN A 25 -6.79 16.99 -0.43
CA GLN A 25 -6.70 18.32 -1.03
C GLN A 25 -5.33 18.98 -0.85
N PHE A 26 -4.69 18.80 0.32
CA PHE A 26 -3.48 19.55 0.71
C PHE A 26 -2.25 18.67 0.95
N GLY A 27 -2.39 17.35 0.82
CA GLY A 27 -1.38 16.40 1.25
C GLY A 27 -1.33 16.27 2.78
N PHE A 28 -0.32 15.54 3.25
CA PHE A 28 -0.05 15.50 4.69
C PHE A 28 0.51 16.84 5.15
N LEU A 29 -0.08 17.37 6.20
CA LEU A 29 0.34 18.64 6.74
C LEU A 29 1.24 18.43 7.96
N LYS A 30 2.32 19.22 8.02
CA LYS A 30 3.31 19.15 9.09
C LYS A 30 2.70 19.61 10.42
N LEU A 31 2.94 18.83 11.47
CA LEU A 31 2.56 19.19 12.84
C LEU A 31 3.20 20.51 13.26
N GLY A 32 2.40 21.40 13.87
CA GLY A 32 2.81 22.75 14.21
C GLY A 32 2.79 23.74 13.03
N GLY A 33 2.51 23.28 11.80
CA GLY A 33 2.22 24.16 10.66
C GLY A 33 0.80 24.73 10.74
N ALA A 34 0.51 25.72 9.89
CA ALA A 34 -0.83 26.28 9.74
C ALA A 34 -1.59 25.59 8.61
N HIS A 35 -2.89 25.34 8.81
CA HIS A 35 -3.77 24.80 7.78
C HIS A 35 -3.95 25.83 6.65
N PRO A 36 -3.82 25.45 5.36
CA PRO A 36 -3.81 26.40 4.23
C PRO A 36 -5.07 27.28 4.12
N ILE A 37 -6.25 26.73 4.42
CA ILE A 37 -7.52 27.50 4.43
C ILE A 37 -7.76 28.23 5.74
N THR A 38 -7.82 27.50 6.86
CA THR A 38 -8.33 28.05 8.14
C THR A 38 -7.28 28.82 8.93
N GLY A 39 -6.00 28.70 8.59
CA GLY A 39 -4.88 29.24 9.37
C GLY A 39 -4.70 28.56 10.74
N ALA A 40 -5.53 27.58 11.08
CA ALA A 40 -5.45 26.88 12.36
C ALA A 40 -4.14 26.11 12.48
N ILE A 41 -3.50 26.16 13.65
CA ILE A 41 -2.30 25.39 13.91
C ILE A 41 -2.66 23.91 14.03
N ILE A 42 -1.91 23.09 13.31
CA ILE A 42 -2.14 21.65 13.22
C ILE A 42 -1.61 21.02 14.50
N ALA A 43 -2.55 20.74 15.40
CA ALA A 43 -2.27 20.08 16.65
C ALA A 43 -1.85 18.63 16.42
N THR A 44 -0.97 18.13 17.29
CA THR A 44 -0.59 16.73 17.27
C THR A 44 -1.69 15.88 17.90
N ALA A 45 -2.39 15.10 17.07
CA ALA A 45 -3.28 14.03 17.53
C ALA A 45 -2.50 12.84 18.12
N ASN A 46 -3.21 11.84 18.63
CA ASN A 46 -2.66 10.60 19.22
C ASN A 46 -1.61 9.93 18.30
N GLY A 47 -0.71 9.13 18.90
CA GLY A 47 0.37 8.44 18.17
C GLY A 47 1.66 9.26 18.15
N ARG A 48 2.39 9.24 19.27
CA ARG A 48 3.69 9.94 19.41
C ARG A 48 4.83 8.99 19.76
N SER A 49 4.58 7.68 19.82
CA SER A 49 5.51 6.70 20.39
C SER A 49 6.92 6.79 19.80
N TYR A 50 7.05 7.17 18.53
CA TYR A 50 8.35 7.29 17.85
C TYR A 50 8.57 8.70 17.29
N GLY A 51 7.97 9.71 17.91
CA GLY A 51 8.07 11.12 17.53
C GLY A 51 6.79 11.72 16.96
N LYS A 52 6.80 13.03 16.76
CA LYS A 52 5.71 13.85 16.21
C LYS A 52 5.88 14.00 14.70
N GLY A 53 5.60 12.93 13.97
CA GLY A 53 5.57 12.91 12.51
C GLY A 53 4.28 12.33 11.95
N ILE A 54 4.27 12.07 10.66
CA ILE A 54 3.19 11.40 9.93
C ILE A 54 3.40 9.91 10.05
N TYR A 55 2.44 9.21 10.64
CA TYR A 55 2.52 7.77 10.85
C TYR A 55 1.99 7.00 9.65
N SER A 56 2.70 5.97 9.20
CA SER A 56 2.23 5.03 8.18
C SER A 56 2.70 3.61 8.50
N SER A 57 2.23 2.63 7.74
CA SER A 57 2.64 1.23 7.89
C SER A 57 2.85 0.60 6.52
N PRO A 58 3.81 -0.33 6.33
CA PRO A 58 3.80 -1.20 5.15
C PRO A 58 2.61 -2.17 5.15
N GLU A 59 1.88 -2.31 6.26
CA GLU A 59 0.79 -3.28 6.43
C GLU A 59 -0.57 -2.58 6.54
N ALA A 60 -1.46 -2.81 5.58
CA ALA A 60 -2.77 -2.18 5.54
C ALA A 60 -3.61 -2.48 6.80
N TRP A 61 -3.58 -3.74 7.28
CA TRP A 61 -4.33 -4.17 8.46
C TRP A 61 -3.97 -3.35 9.71
N PHE A 62 -2.71 -2.94 9.84
CA PHE A 62 -2.25 -2.18 10.99
C PHE A 62 -2.88 -0.79 10.98
N CYS A 63 -2.98 -0.16 9.81
CA CYS A 63 -3.63 1.15 9.65
C CYS A 63 -5.15 1.12 9.83
N ILE A 64 -5.80 -0.01 9.57
CA ILE A 64 -7.24 -0.18 9.84
C ILE A 64 -7.56 0.00 11.33
N TYR A 65 -6.64 -0.32 12.27
CA TYR A 65 -6.80 -0.01 13.70
C TYR A 65 -6.83 1.48 14.03
N TYR A 66 -6.18 2.30 13.21
CA TYR A 66 -6.10 3.76 13.42
C TYR A 66 -7.12 4.54 12.60
N SER A 67 -7.90 3.84 11.79
CA SER A 67 -8.94 4.44 10.96
C SER A 67 -10.23 4.56 11.74
N ASP A 68 -11.00 5.60 11.47
CA ASP A 68 -12.33 5.74 12.07
C ASP A 68 -13.26 4.63 11.56
N ARG A 69 -13.75 3.82 12.50
CA ARG A 69 -14.65 2.68 12.28
C ARG A 69 -16.12 3.01 12.61
N GLY A 70 -16.38 4.22 13.09
CA GLY A 70 -17.62 4.58 13.76
C GLY A 70 -18.90 4.43 12.92
N GLU A 71 -19.96 4.02 13.61
CA GLU A 71 -21.31 3.72 13.11
C GLU A 71 -22.12 4.94 12.63
N ARG A 72 -21.66 6.16 12.96
CA ARG A 72 -22.39 7.40 12.65
C ARG A 72 -21.93 7.96 11.30
N HIS A 73 -22.71 7.67 10.29
CA HIS A 73 -22.61 8.31 8.99
C HIS A 73 -23.72 9.34 8.87
N ALA A 74 -23.39 10.54 8.36
CA ALA A 74 -24.47 11.38 7.85
C ALA A 74 -25.19 10.59 6.73
N PRO A 75 -26.51 10.75 6.52
CA PRO A 75 -27.24 9.97 5.51
C PRO A 75 -26.66 10.09 4.08
N SER A 76 -25.91 11.15 3.79
CA SER A 76 -25.22 11.40 2.53
C SER A 76 -23.83 10.76 2.42
N GLU A 77 -23.33 10.12 3.48
CA GLU A 77 -21.98 9.56 3.53
C GLU A 77 -21.97 8.05 3.31
N LEU A 78 -20.97 7.57 2.58
CA LEU A 78 -20.79 6.13 2.38
C LEU A 78 -20.25 5.45 3.66
N PRO A 79 -20.91 4.38 4.15
CA PRO A 79 -20.48 3.65 5.34
C PRO A 79 -19.18 2.87 5.12
N GLY A 80 -18.37 2.67 6.16
CA GLY A 80 -17.16 1.84 6.12
C GLY A 80 -15.86 2.53 6.54
N ILE A 81 -14.73 1.84 6.33
CA ILE A 81 -13.41 2.30 6.76
C ILE A 81 -12.69 2.98 5.60
N LYS A 82 -11.94 4.05 5.88
CA LYS A 82 -11.10 4.71 4.87
C LYS A 82 -9.63 4.66 5.27
N ILE A 83 -8.77 4.24 4.34
CA ILE A 83 -7.32 4.30 4.46
C ILE A 83 -6.72 4.98 3.23
N ILE A 84 -5.49 5.49 3.36
CA ILE A 84 -4.76 6.09 2.25
C ILE A 84 -3.58 5.20 1.90
N ILE A 85 -3.39 4.91 0.62
CA ILE A 85 -2.17 4.29 0.10
C ILE A 85 -1.22 5.43 -0.28
N CYS A 86 0.00 5.35 0.23
CA CYS A 86 1.02 6.38 0.11
C CYS A 86 2.29 5.84 -0.52
N ALA A 87 2.94 6.67 -1.34
CA ALA A 87 4.33 6.48 -1.72
C ALA A 87 5.23 7.19 -0.69
N THR A 88 6.04 6.42 0.04
CA THR A 88 6.82 6.92 1.17
C THR A 88 8.31 6.68 0.99
N ILE A 89 9.12 7.72 1.13
CA ILE A 89 10.58 7.63 1.12
C ILE A 89 11.07 7.62 2.57
N MET A 90 11.58 6.47 3.02
CA MET A 90 12.06 6.31 4.39
C MET A 90 13.49 6.80 4.61
N GLY A 91 14.29 6.96 3.54
CA GLY A 91 15.68 7.39 3.68
C GLY A 91 16.50 6.47 4.57
N ARG A 92 17.40 7.05 5.37
CA ARG A 92 18.09 6.35 6.47
C ARG A 92 17.18 6.32 7.69
N ALA A 93 16.25 5.38 7.70
CA ALA A 93 15.35 5.20 8.83
C ALA A 93 16.09 4.65 10.06
N ALA A 94 15.94 5.32 11.21
CA ALA A 94 16.37 4.76 12.49
C ALA A 94 15.33 3.77 13.01
N LEU A 95 15.80 2.61 13.50
CA LEU A 95 14.95 1.67 14.23
C LEU A 95 14.90 2.11 15.69
N ILE A 96 13.69 2.36 16.19
CA ILE A 96 13.45 2.77 17.57
C ILE A 96 12.75 1.62 18.26
N ASP A 97 13.35 1.09 19.32
CA ASP A 97 12.72 0.08 20.16
C ASP A 97 11.74 0.72 21.16
N LEU A 98 11.02 -0.13 21.90
CA LEU A 98 10.04 0.37 22.87
C LEU A 98 10.69 1.06 24.08
N GLN A 99 11.93 0.72 24.44
CA GLN A 99 12.64 1.29 25.58
C GLN A 99 13.11 2.73 25.25
N ASP A 100 13.59 2.92 24.03
CA ASP A 100 14.05 4.21 23.50
C ASP A 100 12.90 5.13 23.07
N SER A 101 11.71 4.58 22.86
CA SER A 101 10.52 5.31 22.41
C SER A 101 10.20 6.54 23.27
N GLN A 102 10.43 6.47 24.58
CA GLN A 102 10.18 7.60 25.48
C GLN A 102 11.10 8.79 25.21
N GLY A 103 12.36 8.53 24.86
CA GLY A 103 13.36 9.58 24.59
C GLY A 103 13.11 10.33 23.29
N VAL A 104 12.38 9.72 22.35
CA VAL A 104 12.10 10.33 21.03
C VAL A 104 10.66 10.80 20.86
N ARG A 105 9.78 10.50 21.82
CA ARG A 105 8.33 10.71 21.73
C ARG A 105 7.93 12.14 21.36
N ASP A 106 8.65 13.12 21.90
CA ASP A 106 8.36 14.54 21.70
C ASP A 106 9.14 15.18 20.54
N ASN A 107 9.99 14.41 19.87
CA ASN A 107 10.81 14.91 18.77
C ASN A 107 9.91 15.34 17.60
N ILE A 108 10.16 16.53 17.08
CA ILE A 108 9.55 17.06 15.84
C ILE A 108 10.46 16.88 14.62
N ARG A 109 11.60 16.22 14.81
CA ARG A 109 12.64 15.93 13.82
C ARG A 109 13.21 14.53 14.11
N PRO A 110 13.76 13.83 13.12
CA PRO A 110 14.41 12.55 13.37
C PRO A 110 15.63 12.71 14.29
N ILE A 111 16.06 11.61 14.91
CA ILE A 111 17.35 11.56 15.63
C ILE A 111 18.51 11.86 14.69
N ALA A 112 19.64 12.32 15.24
CA ALA A 112 20.79 12.75 14.46
C ALA A 112 21.27 11.65 13.50
N GLY A 113 21.44 12.01 12.22
CA GLY A 113 21.90 11.11 11.16
C GLY A 113 20.80 10.25 10.51
N ALA A 114 19.58 10.26 11.06
CA ALA A 114 18.42 9.61 10.47
C ALA A 114 17.56 10.61 9.69
N ASP A 115 16.83 10.10 8.70
CA ASP A 115 15.87 10.89 7.93
C ASP A 115 14.43 10.68 8.45
N ASN A 116 14.12 9.46 8.93
CA ASN A 116 12.81 9.07 9.49
C ASN A 116 12.99 8.02 10.60
N HIS A 117 11.91 7.66 11.31
CA HIS A 117 11.93 6.55 12.27
C HIS A 117 11.06 5.38 11.80
N ALA A 118 11.43 4.18 12.21
CA ALA A 118 10.57 3.00 12.18
C ALA A 118 10.65 2.30 13.55
N ASP A 119 9.57 1.65 13.97
CA ASP A 119 9.66 0.77 15.13
C ASP A 119 10.50 -0.47 14.82
N GLU A 120 10.98 -1.15 15.87
CA GLU A 120 11.78 -2.38 15.73
C GLU A 120 11.07 -3.45 14.87
N SER A 121 9.73 -3.54 14.97
CA SER A 121 8.95 -4.51 14.18
C SER A 121 8.74 -4.10 12.72
N ARG A 122 9.12 -2.86 12.36
CA ARG A 122 8.94 -2.21 11.06
C ARG A 122 7.48 -2.15 10.61
N LEU A 123 6.55 -2.08 11.55
CA LEU A 123 5.12 -1.91 11.30
C LEU A 123 4.68 -0.45 11.41
N GLN A 124 5.44 0.40 12.08
CA GLN A 124 5.15 1.82 12.26
C GLN A 124 6.28 2.64 11.69
N TYR A 125 6.00 3.40 10.65
CA TYR A 125 6.91 4.38 10.07
C TYR A 125 6.49 5.77 10.51
N VAL A 126 7.44 6.61 10.89
CA VAL A 126 7.22 8.00 11.27
C VAL A 126 8.03 8.90 10.35
N VAL A 127 7.30 9.65 9.53
CA VAL A 127 7.86 10.56 8.54
C VAL A 127 7.82 11.99 9.08
N PHE A 128 8.97 12.66 9.16
CA PHE A 128 9.08 14.00 9.76
C PHE A 128 8.96 15.15 8.74
N ASP A 129 9.12 14.83 7.45
CA ASP A 129 8.94 15.76 6.34
C ASP A 129 7.78 15.30 5.46
N SER A 130 6.75 16.14 5.31
CA SER A 130 5.60 15.83 4.46
C SER A 130 5.98 15.60 3.00
N ALA A 131 7.10 16.16 2.52
CA ALA A 131 7.58 15.90 1.16
C ALA A 131 8.05 14.43 0.96
N ALA A 132 8.33 13.70 2.04
CA ALA A 132 8.77 12.31 1.98
C ALA A 132 7.60 11.30 1.98
N ILE A 133 6.35 11.75 2.02
CA ILE A 133 5.16 10.89 1.95
C ILE A 133 4.06 11.54 1.11
N LEU A 134 3.72 10.89 0.00
CA LEU A 134 2.68 11.35 -0.92
C LEU A 134 1.43 10.48 -0.78
N PRO A 135 0.25 11.03 -0.44
CA PRO A 135 -1.01 10.30 -0.56
C PRO A 135 -1.31 10.07 -2.05
N CYS A 136 -1.45 8.81 -2.47
CA CYS A 136 -1.66 8.45 -3.86
C CYS A 136 -3.10 7.99 -4.12
N ILE A 137 -3.66 7.18 -3.22
CA ILE A 137 -4.99 6.58 -3.39
C ILE A 137 -5.74 6.63 -2.06
N ALA A 138 -6.95 7.17 -2.06
CA ALA A 138 -7.88 7.03 -0.94
C ALA A 138 -8.74 5.78 -1.17
N LEU A 139 -8.54 4.75 -0.34
CA LEU A 139 -9.28 3.51 -0.41
C LEU A 139 -10.46 3.55 0.56
N HIS A 140 -11.65 3.25 0.05
CA HIS A 140 -12.85 3.08 0.86
C HIS A 140 -13.21 1.59 0.92
N LEU A 141 -13.16 1.05 2.13
CA LEU A 141 -13.49 -0.33 2.44
C LEU A 141 -14.94 -0.40 2.94
N ASN A 142 -15.81 -0.92 2.08
CA ASN A 142 -17.19 -1.19 2.46
C ASN A 142 -17.27 -2.53 3.19
N LEU A 143 -17.41 -2.48 4.52
CA LEU A 143 -17.48 -3.66 5.38
C LEU A 143 -18.93 -4.11 5.61
N ALA A 144 -19.79 -3.93 4.60
CA ALA A 144 -21.23 -4.16 4.72
C ALA A 144 -21.52 -5.50 5.40
N LYS A 145 -22.24 -5.42 6.54
CA LYS A 145 -22.69 -6.55 7.38
C LYS A 145 -21.62 -7.23 8.25
N THR A 146 -20.39 -6.74 8.27
CA THR A 146 -19.35 -7.23 9.19
C THR A 146 -19.39 -6.45 10.49
N SER A 147 -19.57 -7.14 11.61
CA SER A 147 -19.50 -6.54 12.95
C SER A 147 -18.07 -6.10 13.29
N GLU A 148 -17.92 -5.14 14.21
CA GLU A 148 -16.59 -4.73 14.70
C GLU A 148 -15.78 -5.91 15.25
N ALA A 149 -16.45 -6.86 15.92
CA ALA A 149 -15.82 -8.06 16.47
C ALA A 149 -15.26 -8.98 15.37
N GLU A 150 -15.94 -9.10 14.23
CA GLU A 150 -15.46 -9.86 13.08
C GLU A 150 -14.28 -9.16 12.40
N ILE A 151 -14.31 -7.82 12.30
CA ILE A 151 -13.18 -7.02 11.82
C ILE A 151 -11.96 -7.26 12.72
N ASP A 152 -12.12 -7.18 14.03
CA ASP A 152 -11.03 -7.41 14.98
C ASP A 152 -10.50 -8.84 14.90
N THR A 153 -11.37 -9.83 14.76
CA THR A 153 -10.98 -11.23 14.57
C THR A 153 -10.15 -11.40 13.31
N HIS A 154 -10.59 -10.80 12.20
CA HIS A 154 -9.87 -10.85 10.94
C HIS A 154 -8.50 -10.17 11.05
N ILE A 155 -8.42 -9.00 11.70
CA ILE A 155 -7.15 -8.32 11.87
C ILE A 155 -6.20 -9.10 12.81
N ILE A 156 -6.71 -9.72 13.87
CA ILE A 156 -5.92 -10.59 14.74
C ILE A 156 -5.35 -11.77 13.94
N GLN A 157 -6.14 -12.33 13.02
CA GLN A 157 -5.69 -13.41 12.13
C GLN A 157 -4.57 -12.93 11.19
N LEU A 158 -4.77 -11.82 10.48
CA LEU A 158 -3.74 -11.21 9.62
C LEU A 158 -2.45 -10.86 10.39
N LYS A 159 -2.58 -10.40 11.64
CA LYS A 159 -1.44 -10.16 12.53
C LYS A 159 -0.70 -11.44 12.91
N ARG A 160 -1.38 -12.57 13.03
CA ARG A 160 -0.73 -13.88 13.29
C ARG A 160 0.00 -14.36 12.04
N ASP A 161 -0.63 -14.25 10.89
CA ASP A 161 -0.08 -14.75 9.62
C ASP A 161 1.17 -13.95 9.21
N SER A 162 1.12 -12.62 9.35
CA SER A 162 2.30 -11.75 9.15
C SER A 162 3.46 -12.07 10.09
N LYS A 163 3.19 -12.44 11.36
CA LYS A 163 4.23 -12.88 12.31
C LYS A 163 4.82 -14.25 11.94
N GLN A 164 4.02 -15.16 11.41
CA GLN A 164 4.51 -16.47 10.94
C GLN A 164 5.40 -16.31 9.71
N LYS A 165 5.04 -15.44 8.78
CA LYS A 165 5.84 -15.11 7.58
C LYS A 165 7.20 -14.53 7.95
N LYS A 166 7.24 -13.54 8.86
CA LYS A 166 8.50 -12.98 9.40
C LYS A 166 9.39 -14.00 10.12
N LYS A 167 8.81 -15.04 10.74
CA LYS A 167 9.59 -16.14 11.37
C LYS A 167 10.21 -17.09 10.34
N LYS A 168 9.54 -17.37 9.21
CA LYS A 168 10.11 -18.19 8.13
C LYS A 168 11.28 -17.50 7.43
N ASP A 169 11.25 -16.18 7.32
CA ASP A 169 12.33 -15.40 6.70
C ASP A 169 13.52 -15.13 7.63
N GLY A 170 13.45 -15.56 8.89
CA GLY A 170 14.42 -15.29 9.95
C GLY A 170 15.81 -15.95 9.81
N PHE A 171 16.09 -16.62 8.69
CA PHE A 171 17.39 -17.26 8.42
C PHE A 171 17.93 -17.03 7.00
N ALA A 172 17.48 -15.99 6.30
CA ALA A 172 18.07 -15.59 5.02
C ALA A 172 18.64 -14.17 5.13
N PHE A 173 19.91 -14.07 5.51
CA PHE A 173 20.75 -13.03 4.93
C PHE A 173 20.70 -13.24 3.42
N PHE A 174 19.84 -12.49 2.71
CA PHE A 174 19.85 -12.49 1.27
C PHE A 174 21.16 -11.84 0.81
N ALA A 175 22.18 -12.66 0.54
CA ALA A 175 23.29 -12.21 -0.26
C ALA A 175 22.71 -11.67 -1.59
N PRO A 176 23.20 -10.52 -2.10
CA PRO A 176 22.64 -9.89 -3.31
C PRO A 176 22.47 -10.84 -4.52
N ARG A 177 23.30 -11.89 -4.59
CA ARG A 177 23.25 -12.93 -5.63
C ARG A 177 22.02 -13.85 -5.56
N ASP A 178 21.49 -14.13 -4.36
CA ASP A 178 20.34 -15.03 -4.21
C ASP A 178 19.04 -14.36 -4.65
N LYS A 179 18.91 -13.06 -4.41
CA LYS A 179 17.83 -12.23 -4.96
C LYS A 179 17.85 -12.19 -6.49
N GLN A 180 19.04 -12.15 -7.07
CA GLN A 180 19.22 -12.12 -8.52
C GLN A 180 18.83 -13.47 -9.15
N ARG A 181 19.23 -14.59 -8.53
CA ARG A 181 18.86 -15.94 -8.98
C ARG A 181 17.34 -16.19 -8.90
N LEU A 182 16.69 -15.75 -7.82
CA LEU A 182 15.25 -15.88 -7.66
C LEU A 182 14.47 -15.01 -8.67
N LYS A 183 14.98 -13.82 -8.98
CA LYS A 183 14.42 -12.91 -9.99
C LYS A 183 14.50 -13.54 -11.38
N GLU A 184 15.63 -14.12 -11.75
CA GLU A 184 15.84 -14.78 -13.04
C GLU A 184 14.97 -16.04 -13.21
N GLU A 185 14.82 -16.85 -12.15
CA GLU A 185 13.94 -18.02 -12.17
C GLU A 185 12.47 -17.64 -12.35
N ARG A 186 12.01 -16.58 -11.67
CA ARG A 186 10.64 -16.06 -11.80
C ARG A 186 10.39 -15.38 -13.16
N ILE A 187 11.38 -14.69 -13.73
CA ILE A 187 11.32 -14.18 -15.11
C ILE A 187 11.14 -15.33 -16.11
N ALA A 188 11.89 -16.42 -15.94
CA ALA A 188 11.79 -17.58 -16.81
C ALA A 188 10.41 -18.27 -16.72
N LYS A 189 9.85 -18.36 -15.50
CA LYS A 189 8.48 -18.87 -15.27
C LYS A 189 7.42 -17.94 -15.85
N ALA A 190 7.53 -16.63 -15.63
CA ALA A 190 6.58 -15.63 -16.15
C ALA A 190 6.58 -15.56 -17.69
N ARG A 191 7.73 -15.71 -18.34
CA ARG A 191 7.84 -15.75 -19.80
C ARG A 191 7.02 -16.88 -20.45
N LYS A 192 6.71 -17.96 -19.74
CA LYS A 192 5.79 -19.00 -20.23
C LYS A 192 4.35 -18.53 -20.35
N PHE A 193 3.93 -17.54 -19.56
CA PHE A 193 2.54 -17.08 -19.50
C PHE A 193 2.24 -15.87 -20.40
N PHE A 194 3.26 -15.20 -20.95
CA PHE A 194 3.10 -14.12 -21.93
C PHE A 194 3.19 -14.65 -23.37
N ALA A 195 2.13 -15.31 -23.84
CA ALA A 195 2.10 -15.89 -25.19
C ALA A 195 1.88 -14.87 -26.32
N TYR A 196 1.31 -13.69 -26.05
CA TYR A 196 0.99 -12.70 -27.10
C TYR A 196 1.11 -11.26 -26.58
N GLY A 197 2.20 -10.59 -26.92
CA GLY A 197 2.58 -9.28 -26.41
C GLY A 197 1.53 -8.16 -26.56
N PHE A 198 0.72 -7.95 -25.53
CA PHE A 198 -0.10 -6.76 -25.34
C PHE A 198 0.58 -5.78 -24.37
N GLY A 199 0.74 -4.53 -24.82
CA GLY A 199 1.51 -3.45 -24.19
C GLY A 199 2.56 -2.90 -25.16
N PRO A 200 2.97 -1.61 -25.11
CA PRO A 200 3.78 -1.00 -26.17
C PRO A 200 5.21 -1.58 -26.16
N ILE A 201 5.41 -2.67 -26.91
CA ILE A 201 6.68 -3.34 -27.08
C ILE A 201 7.50 -2.56 -28.11
N GLY A 202 8.17 -1.52 -27.61
CA GLY A 202 9.27 -0.85 -28.29
C GLY A 202 10.61 -1.26 -27.69
N GLY A 203 10.99 -2.54 -27.71
CA GLY A 203 12.37 -2.97 -27.39
C GLY A 203 12.53 -4.33 -26.72
N ARG A 204 13.72 -4.94 -26.90
CA ARG A 204 14.13 -6.27 -26.39
C ARG A 204 14.30 -6.37 -24.86
N ASN A 205 13.92 -5.35 -24.09
CA ASN A 205 14.24 -5.25 -22.68
C ASN A 205 12.95 -5.29 -21.85
N ILE A 206 12.61 -6.48 -21.34
CA ILE A 206 11.58 -6.63 -20.31
C ILE A 206 12.19 -6.18 -18.98
N VAL A 207 11.64 -5.14 -18.38
CA VAL A 207 11.99 -4.68 -17.02
C VAL A 207 10.84 -5.07 -16.09
N ILE A 208 11.08 -6.00 -15.17
CA ILE A 208 10.14 -6.29 -14.09
C ILE A 208 10.44 -5.32 -12.94
N GLU A 209 9.51 -4.38 -12.74
CA GLU A 209 9.61 -3.30 -11.76
C GLU A 209 9.15 -3.73 -10.36
N ASP A 210 8.21 -4.67 -10.27
CA ASP A 210 7.75 -5.24 -9.00
C ASP A 210 7.26 -6.69 -9.18
N ILE A 211 7.35 -7.50 -8.11
CA ILE A 211 6.84 -8.88 -8.07
C ILE A 211 6.08 -9.03 -6.75
N ALA A 212 4.76 -9.09 -6.80
CA ALA A 212 3.95 -9.44 -5.64
C ALA A 212 4.28 -10.87 -5.17
N GLU A 213 4.20 -11.11 -3.86
CA GLU A 213 4.30 -12.45 -3.31
C GLU A 213 3.05 -13.23 -3.70
N VAL A 214 3.24 -14.35 -4.41
CA VAL A 214 2.17 -15.30 -4.70
C VAL A 214 1.81 -15.98 -3.38
N ASP A 215 0.55 -15.83 -2.95
CA ASP A 215 -0.03 -16.66 -1.91
C ASP A 215 -0.31 -18.03 -2.52
N ASP A 216 0.09 -19.09 -1.84
CA ASP A 216 0.06 -20.48 -2.33
C ASP A 216 -1.34 -21.10 -2.13
N ASP A 217 -2.38 -20.28 -2.29
CA ASP A 217 -3.78 -20.67 -2.29
C ASP A 217 -4.38 -20.64 -3.70
N GLU A 218 -3.50 -20.70 -4.72
CA GLU A 218 -3.82 -20.67 -6.15
C GLU A 218 -4.89 -21.73 -6.51
N GLU A 219 -6.15 -21.33 -6.40
CA GLU A 219 -7.27 -21.93 -7.10
C GLU A 219 -6.92 -21.97 -8.59
N ASP A 220 -7.09 -23.13 -9.21
CA ASP A 220 -6.75 -23.39 -10.61
C ASP A 220 -7.65 -22.55 -11.55
N TYR A 221 -7.26 -21.30 -11.80
CA TYR A 221 -7.95 -20.37 -12.71
C TYR A 221 -7.62 -20.63 -14.20
N GLY A 222 -7.00 -21.77 -14.54
CA GLY A 222 -6.64 -22.14 -15.91
C GLY A 222 -7.82 -22.54 -16.80
N ASP A 223 -8.92 -23.04 -16.21
CA ASP A 223 -10.01 -23.65 -16.98
C ASP A 223 -10.93 -22.65 -17.69
N TYR A 224 -10.94 -21.39 -17.26
CA TYR A 224 -11.83 -20.37 -17.85
C TYR A 224 -11.37 -19.90 -19.24
N GLN A 225 -10.08 -19.98 -19.58
CA GLN A 225 -9.57 -19.53 -20.88
C GLN A 225 -9.79 -20.57 -21.99
N VAL A 226 -9.71 -21.87 -21.67
CA VAL A 226 -9.93 -22.95 -22.63
C VAL A 226 -11.38 -22.93 -23.16
N ASN A 227 -12.34 -22.66 -22.28
CA ASN A 227 -13.76 -22.63 -22.62
C ASN A 227 -14.15 -21.46 -23.53
N ARG A 228 -13.45 -20.32 -23.46
CA ARG A 228 -13.74 -19.16 -24.33
C ARG A 228 -13.21 -19.34 -25.74
N ILE A 229 -12.01 -19.90 -25.89
CA ILE A 229 -11.40 -20.16 -27.22
C ILE A 229 -12.20 -21.24 -27.97
N MET A 230 -12.72 -22.25 -27.27
CA MET A 230 -13.56 -23.28 -27.89
C MET A 230 -14.96 -22.75 -28.29
N ALA A 231 -15.55 -21.84 -27.48
CA ALA A 231 -16.87 -21.26 -27.77
C ALA A 231 -16.86 -20.28 -28.96
N GLU A 232 -15.77 -19.57 -29.21
CA GLU A 232 -15.65 -18.61 -30.32
C GLU A 232 -15.35 -19.28 -31.69
N SER A 233 -15.08 -20.59 -31.72
CA SER A 233 -14.79 -21.32 -32.97
C SER A 233 -16.03 -21.73 -33.80
N HIS A 234 -17.24 -21.50 -33.28
CA HIS A 234 -18.50 -21.85 -33.95
C HIS A 234 -19.54 -20.71 -33.96
N SER A 235 -19.21 -19.53 -34.50
CA SER A 235 -20.07 -18.83 -35.48
C SER A 235 -19.57 -17.41 -35.73
N ALA A 236 -19.09 -17.14 -36.93
CA ALA A 236 -19.08 -15.78 -37.45
C ALA A 236 -19.04 -15.82 -38.98
N LYS A 237 -20.20 -15.67 -39.63
CA LYS A 237 -20.28 -15.04 -40.94
C LYS A 237 -20.52 -13.55 -40.69
N PRO A 238 -19.71 -12.62 -41.22
CA PRO A 238 -19.94 -11.20 -41.04
C PRO A 238 -21.04 -10.74 -42.00
N ARG A 239 -22.07 -10.07 -41.46
CA ARG A 239 -23.12 -9.38 -42.22
C ARG A 239 -22.74 -7.90 -42.26
N TYR A 240 -22.29 -7.42 -43.42
CA TYR A 240 -22.13 -5.98 -43.71
C TYR A 240 -23.54 -5.37 -43.88
N GLN A 241 -23.77 -4.22 -43.26
CA GLN A 241 -24.96 -3.38 -43.50
C GLN A 241 -24.51 -2.12 -44.24
N GLU A 242 -24.96 -2.02 -45.49
CA GLU A 242 -24.86 -0.87 -46.38
C GLU A 242 -25.73 0.29 -45.84
N TRP A 243 -25.23 1.51 -45.97
CA TRP A 243 -26.01 2.73 -45.78
C TRP A 243 -26.47 3.19 -47.16
N GLU A 244 -27.78 3.11 -47.42
CA GLU A 244 -28.38 3.68 -48.64
C GLU A 244 -28.50 5.20 -48.53
N GLU A 245 -28.20 5.83 -49.66
CA GLU A 245 -28.30 7.25 -49.97
C GLU A 245 -29.77 7.68 -50.07
N GLY A 246 -30.06 8.91 -49.61
CA GLY A 246 -31.31 9.60 -49.86
C GLY A 246 -31.07 10.89 -50.63
N ALA A 247 -31.06 10.80 -51.96
CA ALA A 247 -31.61 11.78 -52.91
C ALA A 247 -31.63 11.16 -54.32
#